data_AF-A0A2E7IPL1-F1
#
_entry.id   AF-A0A2E7IPL1-F1
#
_cell.length_a   1.000
_cell.length_b   1.000
_cell.length_c   1.000
_cell.angle_alpha   90.00
_cell.angle_beta   90.00
_cell.angle_gamma   90.00
#
_symmetry.space_group_name_H-M   'P 1'
#
loop_
_entity.id
_entity.type
_entity.pdbx_description
1 polymer ?
#
loop_
_entity_poly.entity_id
_entity_poly.type
_entity_poly.pdbx_seq_one_letter_code
_entity_poly.pdbx_strand_id
1 'polypeptide(L)'
;MRIRLPNILTAHAMLALFFAPAGIQASNVIDTELGNLASQTDASRFLANPATMHAESTRYQYNLNSATGTYFNDKDQLLDDFEDAEEEGERLEALSQQRLLFPSDFDRQIAIFERMDGKLFTLAGGNVSAASLPFEGVETTVVSSVVSRLATAFDYKEEDATTLRTAPVLGIISPPDLKSRIIIHGIAVSDIGVNFSSNFSPLGGFRAGITLKYQGVRLLERSIEIDDYEEITLDEFKRGLNTEHNVNADIGIYKAWRRWHSSLTLKSLNSKTYTGPGGSKYRQNPGVFLELGYRGERVIGTLDWDVVPSQRRFGLLDDEQRVRLNGQYRLNRRWHLSGGLGFIIEGRDNDALTLGAGYHWESGAAVNGALIYAGPNELGGAIQVRFPFWKKSGDATRGN
;
A
#
# COMPACT_ATOMS: atom_id res chain seq x y z
N MET A 1 -24.42 3.29 -29.27
CA MET A 1 -23.89 4.34 -28.39
C MET A 1 -22.97 3.69 -27.37
N ARG A 2 -21.65 3.93 -27.41
CA ARG A 2 -20.70 3.23 -26.52
C ARG A 2 -20.13 4.18 -25.46
N ILE A 3 -20.85 4.38 -24.36
CA ILE A 3 -20.22 4.86 -23.12
C ILE A 3 -19.43 3.67 -22.58
N ARG A 4 -18.10 3.69 -22.76
CA ARG A 4 -17.22 2.69 -22.14
C ARG A 4 -16.76 3.24 -20.80
N LEU A 5 -16.81 2.40 -19.78
CA LEU A 5 -16.33 2.71 -18.44
C LEU A 5 -15.22 1.72 -18.05
N PRO A 6 -14.46 1.97 -16.97
CA PRO A 6 -13.30 1.16 -16.61
C PRO A 6 -13.68 -0.25 -16.17
N ASN A 7 -13.73 -1.17 -17.14
CA ASN A 7 -13.85 -2.60 -16.90
C ASN A 7 -12.80 -3.05 -15.88
N ILE A 8 -13.25 -3.59 -14.74
CA ILE A 8 -12.47 -3.68 -13.49
C ILE A 8 -11.18 -4.52 -13.65
N LEU A 9 -11.13 -5.41 -14.65
CA LEU A 9 -9.93 -6.19 -15.01
C LEU A 9 -8.76 -5.33 -15.52
N THR A 10 -9.00 -4.21 -16.21
CA THR A 10 -7.92 -3.38 -16.79
C THR A 10 -7.14 -2.65 -15.69
N ALA A 11 -7.81 -2.25 -14.60
CA ALA A 11 -7.17 -1.72 -13.41
C ALA A 11 -6.24 -2.75 -12.74
N HIS A 12 -6.64 -4.03 -12.71
CA HIS A 12 -5.79 -5.13 -12.21
C HIS A 12 -4.54 -5.35 -13.06
N ALA A 13 -4.64 -5.18 -14.39
CA ALA A 13 -3.50 -5.29 -15.31
C ALA A 13 -2.45 -4.16 -15.10
N MET A 14 -2.91 -2.92 -14.89
CA MET A 14 -2.02 -1.81 -14.52
C MET A 14 -1.36 -2.01 -13.15
N LEU A 15 -2.11 -2.61 -12.20
CA LEU A 15 -1.60 -2.92 -10.86
C LEU A 15 -0.37 -3.83 -10.90
N ALA A 16 -0.35 -4.82 -11.78
CA ALA A 16 0.79 -5.73 -11.93
C ALA A 16 2.09 -5.01 -12.32
N LEU A 17 2.01 -3.87 -13.03
CA LEU A 17 3.17 -3.02 -13.40
C LEU A 17 3.58 -2.04 -12.29
N PHE A 18 2.66 -1.69 -11.39
CA PHE A 18 2.98 -0.94 -10.16
C PHE A 18 3.66 -1.83 -9.10
N PHE A 19 3.29 -3.11 -9.03
CA PHE A 19 3.74 -4.05 -8.00
C PHE A 19 4.79 -5.10 -8.43
N ALA A 20 5.26 -5.07 -9.69
CA ALA A 20 6.19 -6.05 -10.27
C ALA A 20 7.43 -6.32 -9.37
N PRO A 21 7.55 -7.50 -8.71
CA PRO A 21 8.65 -7.78 -7.81
C PRO A 21 9.84 -8.39 -8.57
N ALA A 22 11.03 -7.81 -8.39
CA ALA A 22 12.27 -8.46 -8.82
C ALA A 22 12.54 -9.70 -7.95
N GLY A 23 12.54 -10.89 -8.55
CA GLY A 23 12.61 -12.15 -7.82
C GLY A 23 13.95 -12.38 -7.12
N ILE A 24 13.94 -12.48 -5.79
CA ILE A 24 15.09 -12.83 -4.94
C ILE A 24 14.67 -13.88 -3.91
N GLN A 25 15.43 -14.98 -3.78
CA GLN A 25 15.25 -16.04 -2.78
C GLN A 25 16.22 -15.85 -1.61
N ALA A 26 15.75 -15.94 -0.35
CA ALA A 26 16.57 -16.01 0.88
C ALA A 26 15.67 -16.27 2.14
N SER A 27 16.22 -16.23 3.39
CA SER A 27 15.60 -16.56 4.72
C SER A 27 16.67 -16.82 5.84
N ASN A 28 16.55 -16.90 7.20
CA ASN A 28 15.64 -16.51 8.31
C ASN A 28 16.46 -16.22 9.61
N VAL A 29 16.11 -15.35 10.59
CA VAL A 29 14.82 -15.06 11.27
C VAL A 29 14.80 -13.63 11.93
N ILE A 30 13.75 -12.81 11.77
CA ILE A 30 13.36 -11.79 12.80
C ILE A 30 12.22 -12.38 13.65
N ASP A 31 12.20 -12.19 14.97
CA ASP A 31 10.99 -12.45 15.80
C ASP A 31 10.05 -11.23 15.70
N THR A 32 9.49 -11.03 14.49
CA THR A 32 8.68 -9.86 14.13
C THR A 32 7.41 -9.76 14.94
N GLU A 33 7.05 -8.56 15.34
CA GLU A 33 5.81 -8.26 16.04
C GLU A 33 4.71 -8.06 14.99
N LEU A 34 3.80 -9.05 14.88
CA LEU A 34 3.03 -9.28 13.64
C LEU A 34 1.83 -8.35 13.43
N GLY A 35 1.68 -7.31 14.26
CA GLY A 35 0.65 -6.29 14.12
C GLY A 35 0.74 -5.49 12.83
N ASN A 36 1.95 -5.08 12.46
CA ASN A 36 2.20 -4.16 11.35
C ASN A 36 2.12 -4.78 9.94
N LEU A 37 1.55 -5.99 9.80
CA LEU A 37 1.29 -6.62 8.50
C LEU A 37 0.07 -6.03 7.80
N ALA A 38 -1.03 -5.84 8.53
CA ALA A 38 -2.33 -5.47 7.98
C ALA A 38 -2.60 -3.96 8.15
N SER A 39 -1.63 -3.14 7.74
CA SER A 39 -1.79 -1.68 7.69
C SER A 39 -2.43 -1.26 6.37
N GLN A 40 -3.63 -0.65 6.44
CA GLN A 40 -4.42 -0.17 5.29
C GLN A 40 -3.59 0.53 4.20
N THR A 41 -2.56 1.31 4.54
CA THR A 41 -1.77 2.04 3.53
C THR A 41 -0.29 1.70 3.47
N ASP A 42 0.23 0.71 4.21
CA ASP A 42 1.69 0.52 4.25
C ASP A 42 2.19 -0.85 4.78
N ALA A 43 2.44 -1.79 3.86
CA ALA A 43 3.09 -3.07 4.18
C ALA A 43 4.58 -2.92 4.59
N SER A 44 5.25 -1.79 4.32
CA SER A 44 6.67 -1.59 4.69
C SER A 44 6.88 -1.42 6.20
N ARG A 45 5.81 -1.19 6.96
CA ARG A 45 5.83 -1.09 8.43
C ARG A 45 6.28 -2.38 9.11
N PHE A 46 6.08 -3.51 8.45
CA PHE A 46 6.61 -4.81 8.87
C PHE A 46 8.13 -4.80 9.16
N LEU A 47 8.89 -3.91 8.52
CA LEU A 47 10.32 -3.67 8.79
C LEU A 47 10.61 -2.21 9.16
N ALA A 48 9.71 -1.51 9.86
CA ALA A 48 9.76 -0.06 10.00
C ALA A 48 11.12 0.50 10.49
N ASN A 49 11.74 -0.15 11.47
CA ASN A 49 12.83 0.40 12.28
C ASN A 49 14.23 -0.14 11.89
N PRO A 50 15.14 0.71 11.38
CA PRO A 50 16.53 0.35 11.09
C PRO A 50 17.33 -0.30 12.24
N ALA A 51 16.98 -0.07 13.50
CA ALA A 51 17.64 -0.68 14.66
C ALA A 51 17.21 -2.14 14.95
N THR A 52 16.18 -2.64 14.27
CA THR A 52 15.64 -4.01 14.47
C THR A 52 15.48 -4.80 13.17
N MET A 53 15.80 -4.23 12.01
CA MET A 53 15.79 -4.90 10.70
C MET A 53 16.71 -6.14 10.64
N HIS A 54 17.85 -6.15 11.34
CA HIS A 54 18.78 -7.28 11.29
C HIS A 54 18.37 -8.47 12.17
N ALA A 55 18.70 -9.65 11.65
CA ALA A 55 18.20 -10.93 12.06
C ALA A 55 19.33 -11.93 12.32
N GLU A 56 19.84 -11.95 13.55
CA GLU A 56 20.78 -12.99 13.97
C GLU A 56 20.11 -14.36 14.01
N SER A 57 20.78 -15.35 13.41
CA SER A 57 20.37 -16.75 13.45
C SER A 57 21.52 -17.61 13.95
N THR A 58 21.26 -18.41 14.99
CA THR A 58 22.25 -19.35 15.55
C THR A 58 22.42 -20.61 14.70
N ARG A 59 21.48 -20.89 13.79
CA ARG A 59 21.45 -22.10 12.96
C ARG A 59 21.70 -21.83 11.46
N TYR A 60 21.40 -20.64 10.96
CA TYR A 60 21.48 -20.27 9.54
C TYR A 60 22.34 -19.02 9.35
N GLN A 61 22.88 -18.82 8.14
CA GLN A 61 23.83 -17.75 7.84
C GLN A 61 23.17 -16.43 7.40
N TYR A 62 21.93 -16.44 6.92
CA TYR A 62 21.29 -15.30 6.24
C TYR A 62 19.86 -15.05 6.74
N ASN A 63 19.22 -13.96 6.26
CA ASN A 63 17.76 -13.75 6.31
C ASN A 63 17.18 -13.39 4.92
N LEU A 64 15.88 -13.55 4.74
CA LEU A 64 14.91 -12.79 3.95
C LEU A 64 13.59 -12.84 4.71
N ASN A 65 13.03 -11.68 4.98
CA ASN A 65 11.63 -11.55 5.34
C ASN A 65 10.98 -10.81 4.16
N SER A 66 9.94 -11.37 3.57
CA SER A 66 9.14 -10.67 2.55
C SER A 66 7.71 -10.54 3.05
N ALA A 67 7.12 -9.36 2.91
CA ALA A 67 5.72 -9.09 3.19
C ALA A 67 5.11 -8.32 2.01
N THR A 68 3.87 -8.65 1.68
CA THR A 68 3.10 -7.97 0.64
C THR A 68 1.68 -7.75 1.14
N GLY A 69 1.07 -6.62 0.80
CA GLY A 69 -0.29 -6.31 1.23
C GLY A 69 -0.99 -5.31 0.32
N THR A 70 -2.32 -5.35 0.34
CA THR A 70 -3.22 -4.50 -0.44
C THR A 70 -4.46 -4.14 0.38
N TYR A 71 -5.05 -2.97 0.11
CA TYR A 71 -6.25 -2.46 0.74
C TYR A 71 -7.05 -1.63 -0.25
N PHE A 72 -8.35 -1.90 -0.30
CA PHE A 72 -9.33 -1.25 -1.14
C PHE A 72 -10.28 -0.48 -0.21
N ASN A 73 -10.52 0.79 -0.53
CA ASN A 73 -11.47 1.66 0.14
C ASN A 73 -12.36 2.31 -0.92
N ASP A 74 -13.56 1.75 -1.07
CA ASP A 74 -14.66 2.33 -1.84
C ASP A 74 -15.85 2.65 -0.93
N LYS A 75 -15.58 3.25 0.24
CA LYS A 75 -16.62 3.58 1.23
C LYS A 75 -17.72 4.51 0.70
N ASP A 76 -17.42 5.25 -0.36
CA ASP A 76 -18.34 6.18 -1.02
C ASP A 76 -19.17 5.50 -2.12
N GLN A 77 -18.92 4.22 -2.44
CA GLN A 77 -19.59 3.46 -3.51
C GLN A 77 -19.39 4.09 -4.90
N LEU A 78 -18.14 4.35 -5.30
CA LEU A 78 -17.82 4.85 -6.64
C LEU A 78 -17.68 3.71 -7.65
N LEU A 79 -17.19 2.53 -7.25
CA LEU A 79 -17.12 1.36 -8.14
C LEU A 79 -18.52 0.81 -8.43
N ASP A 80 -19.38 0.73 -7.41
CA ASP A 80 -20.78 0.36 -7.55
C ASP A 80 -21.51 1.31 -8.52
N ASP A 81 -21.23 2.62 -8.46
CA ASP A 81 -21.79 3.62 -9.39
C ASP A 81 -21.20 3.54 -10.80
N PHE A 82 -19.92 3.15 -10.96
CA PHE A 82 -19.33 2.89 -12.29
C PHE A 82 -20.01 1.70 -12.98
N GLU A 83 -20.36 0.64 -12.23
CA GLU A 83 -21.11 -0.51 -12.76
C GLU A 83 -22.55 -0.12 -13.14
N ASP A 84 -23.24 0.65 -12.29
CA ASP A 84 -24.59 1.21 -12.56
C ASP A 84 -24.58 2.11 -13.81
N ALA A 85 -23.51 2.87 -14.04
CA ALA A 85 -23.31 3.71 -15.23
C ALA A 85 -22.94 2.93 -16.50
N GLU A 86 -22.31 1.76 -16.39
CA GLU A 86 -22.01 0.86 -17.53
C GLU A 86 -23.27 0.11 -17.96
N GLU A 87 -24.06 -0.43 -17.01
CA GLU A 87 -25.38 -1.04 -17.28
C GLU A 87 -26.31 -0.05 -18.00
N GLU A 88 -26.36 1.19 -17.54
CA GLU A 88 -27.18 2.23 -18.15
C GLU A 88 -26.71 2.62 -19.56
N GLY A 89 -25.39 2.63 -19.78
CA GLY A 89 -24.79 2.82 -21.12
C GLY A 89 -25.17 1.69 -22.09
N GLU A 90 -25.10 0.43 -21.66
CA GLU A 90 -25.56 -0.72 -22.46
C GLU A 90 -27.07 -0.68 -22.70
N ARG A 91 -27.88 -0.26 -21.71
CA ARG A 91 -29.34 -0.07 -21.87
C ARG A 91 -29.65 0.97 -22.95
N LEU A 92 -28.92 2.10 -22.97
CA LEU A 92 -29.06 3.14 -23.98
C LEU A 92 -28.59 2.66 -25.36
N GLU A 93 -27.50 1.88 -25.45
CA GLU A 93 -27.08 1.23 -26.70
C GLU A 93 -28.18 0.31 -27.25
N ALA A 94 -28.69 -0.61 -26.44
CA ALA A 94 -29.72 -1.56 -26.83
C ALA A 94 -31.04 -0.87 -27.27
N LEU A 95 -31.43 0.21 -26.59
CA LEU A 95 -32.58 1.03 -26.99
C LEU A 95 -32.35 1.75 -28.32
N SER A 96 -31.16 2.32 -28.55
CA SER A 96 -30.81 3.04 -29.78
C SER A 96 -30.87 2.17 -31.04
N GLN A 97 -30.69 0.85 -30.89
CA GLN A 97 -30.82 -0.13 -31.98
C GLN A 97 -32.28 -0.49 -32.30
N GLN A 98 -33.21 -0.26 -31.36
CA GLN A 98 -34.63 -0.62 -31.49
C GLN A 98 -35.52 0.57 -31.84
N ARG A 99 -35.15 1.77 -31.40
CA ARG A 99 -35.92 3.01 -31.62
C ARG A 99 -35.02 4.24 -31.55
N LEU A 100 -35.56 5.37 -32.00
CA LEU A 100 -35.01 6.68 -31.64
C LEU A 100 -35.05 6.87 -30.12
N LEU A 101 -33.99 7.46 -29.57
CA LEU A 101 -33.95 7.90 -28.19
C LEU A 101 -34.66 9.25 -28.04
N PHE A 102 -35.09 9.56 -26.83
CA PHE A 102 -35.67 10.83 -26.41
C PHE A 102 -34.83 11.44 -25.28
N PRO A 103 -34.91 12.77 -25.03
CA PRO A 103 -34.14 13.41 -23.96
C PRO A 103 -34.31 12.75 -22.58
N SER A 104 -35.53 12.27 -22.28
CA SER A 104 -35.86 11.61 -21.02
C SER A 104 -35.29 10.19 -20.87
N ASP A 105 -34.74 9.58 -21.92
CA ASP A 105 -34.06 8.29 -21.78
C ASP A 105 -32.75 8.42 -21.01
N PHE A 106 -32.12 9.61 -21.05
CA PHE A 106 -30.82 9.91 -20.47
C PHE A 106 -30.90 10.36 -19.00
N ASP A 107 -32.09 10.59 -18.46
CA ASP A 107 -32.24 11.12 -17.10
C ASP A 107 -31.70 10.16 -16.01
N ARG A 108 -31.69 8.83 -16.23
CA ARG A 108 -30.99 7.88 -15.34
C ARG A 108 -29.47 7.99 -15.47
N GLN A 109 -28.91 8.05 -16.69
CA GLN A 109 -27.46 8.24 -16.88
C GLN A 109 -26.96 9.53 -16.22
N ILE A 110 -27.70 10.62 -16.39
CA ILE A 110 -27.41 11.93 -15.76
C ILE A 110 -27.46 11.81 -14.23
N ALA A 111 -28.52 11.21 -13.68
CA ALA A 111 -28.65 11.01 -12.23
C ALA A 111 -27.59 10.05 -11.63
N ILE A 112 -26.96 9.19 -12.44
CA ILE A 112 -25.81 8.39 -11.99
C ILE A 112 -24.54 9.26 -12.02
N PHE A 113 -24.29 10.03 -13.08
CA PHE A 113 -23.14 10.96 -13.14
C PHE A 113 -23.19 12.04 -12.04
N GLU A 114 -24.37 12.59 -11.75
CA GLU A 114 -24.61 13.50 -10.61
C GLU A 114 -24.34 12.84 -9.24
N ARG A 115 -24.53 11.52 -9.14
CA ARG A 115 -24.32 10.72 -7.92
C ARG A 115 -22.87 10.28 -7.73
N MET A 116 -22.14 10.12 -8.83
CA MET A 116 -20.71 9.81 -8.86
C MET A 116 -19.83 10.99 -8.44
N ASP A 117 -20.30 12.22 -8.65
CA ASP A 117 -19.52 13.43 -8.43
C ASP A 117 -18.97 13.55 -6.99
N GLY A 118 -17.69 13.90 -6.87
CA GLY A 118 -17.02 14.07 -5.59
C GLY A 118 -16.79 12.79 -4.77
N LYS A 119 -17.33 11.63 -5.18
CA LYS A 119 -17.00 10.34 -4.56
C LYS A 119 -15.55 9.95 -4.85
N LEU A 120 -14.92 9.21 -3.93
CA LEU A 120 -13.53 8.78 -4.08
C LEU A 120 -13.33 7.28 -3.80
N PHE A 121 -12.86 6.56 -4.82
CA PHE A 121 -12.23 5.26 -4.67
C PHE A 121 -10.75 5.43 -4.32
N THR A 122 -10.24 4.63 -3.39
CA THR A 122 -8.80 4.58 -3.07
C THR A 122 -8.28 3.16 -2.93
N LEU A 123 -7.07 2.94 -3.42
CA LEU A 123 -6.35 1.66 -3.38
C LEU A 123 -4.94 1.91 -2.86
N ALA A 124 -4.51 1.14 -1.89
CA ALA A 124 -3.14 1.17 -1.38
C ALA A 124 -2.54 -0.22 -1.32
N GLY A 125 -1.22 -0.30 -1.42
CA GLY A 125 -0.52 -1.57 -1.26
C GLY A 125 0.98 -1.42 -1.22
N GLY A 126 1.67 -2.53 -0.99
CA GLY A 126 3.12 -2.55 -1.07
C GLY A 126 3.74 -3.92 -0.88
N ASN A 127 4.99 -4.01 -1.30
CA ASN A 127 5.91 -5.09 -0.95
C ASN A 127 7.05 -4.53 -0.09
N VAL A 128 7.54 -5.33 0.85
CA VAL A 128 8.84 -5.11 1.48
C VAL A 128 9.56 -6.45 1.58
N SER A 129 10.84 -6.46 1.23
CA SER A 129 11.70 -7.64 1.19
C SER A 129 13.09 -7.28 1.70
N ALA A 130 13.56 -7.93 2.77
CA ALA A 130 14.87 -7.62 3.35
C ALA A 130 15.67 -8.84 3.78
N ALA A 131 16.92 -8.91 3.33
CA ALA A 131 17.83 -10.03 3.48
C ALA A 131 19.07 -9.67 4.30
N SER A 132 19.28 -10.35 5.43
CA SER A 132 20.43 -10.11 6.32
C SER A 132 21.69 -10.81 5.79
N LEU A 133 22.82 -10.11 5.84
CA LEU A 133 24.11 -10.54 5.32
C LEU A 133 25.11 -10.84 6.46
N PRO A 134 25.90 -11.93 6.37
CA PRO A 134 26.84 -12.34 7.42
C PRO A 134 28.19 -11.60 7.32
N PHE A 135 28.18 -10.28 7.53
CA PHE A 135 29.42 -9.52 7.74
C PHE A 135 29.79 -9.53 9.23
N GLU A 136 31.08 -9.65 9.53
CA GLU A 136 31.58 -9.57 10.89
C GLU A 136 31.65 -8.11 11.37
N GLY A 137 31.33 -7.87 12.65
CA GLY A 137 31.46 -6.56 13.30
C GLY A 137 30.30 -5.58 13.10
N VAL A 138 29.45 -5.71 12.07
CA VAL A 138 28.26 -4.87 11.90
C VAL A 138 27.04 -5.62 11.32
N GLU A 139 25.91 -5.51 12.02
CA GLU A 139 24.65 -6.16 11.68
C GLU A 139 24.09 -5.56 10.36
N THR A 140 24.26 -6.28 9.24
CA THR A 140 23.96 -5.73 7.90
C THR A 140 22.76 -6.42 7.25
N THR A 141 21.90 -5.66 6.57
CA THR A 141 20.69 -6.16 5.88
C THR A 141 20.45 -5.38 4.59
N VAL A 142 20.34 -6.06 3.45
CA VAL A 142 19.86 -5.44 2.20
C VAL A 142 18.35 -5.33 2.29
N VAL A 143 17.79 -4.17 1.94
CA VAL A 143 16.34 -3.92 1.92
C VAL A 143 15.88 -3.53 0.52
N SER A 144 14.66 -3.94 0.18
CA SER A 144 13.91 -3.50 -0.97
C SER A 144 12.46 -3.27 -0.55
N SER A 145 11.82 -2.21 -1.02
CA SER A 145 10.39 -1.97 -0.81
C SER A 145 9.76 -1.24 -1.99
N VAL A 146 8.45 -1.42 -2.14
CA VAL A 146 7.57 -0.61 -2.97
C VAL A 146 6.33 -0.34 -2.14
N VAL A 147 5.97 0.92 -1.94
CA VAL A 147 4.68 1.30 -1.33
C VAL A 147 3.98 2.26 -2.27
N SER A 148 2.71 2.00 -2.55
CA SER A 148 1.91 2.81 -3.46
C SER A 148 0.53 3.12 -2.89
N ARG A 149 -0.04 4.23 -3.36
CA ARG A 149 -1.44 4.60 -3.16
C ARG A 149 -1.96 5.25 -4.43
N LEU A 150 -3.20 4.94 -4.78
CA LEU A 150 -3.96 5.45 -5.92
C LEU A 150 -5.32 5.93 -5.43
N ALA A 151 -5.80 7.01 -6.03
CA ALA A 151 -7.12 7.60 -5.84
C ALA A 151 -7.76 7.82 -7.21
N THR A 152 -9.03 7.44 -7.34
CA THR A 152 -9.87 7.72 -8.50
C THR A 152 -11.11 8.48 -8.03
N ALA A 153 -11.39 9.62 -8.65
CA ALA A 153 -12.64 10.36 -8.49
C ALA A 153 -13.35 10.50 -9.84
N PHE A 154 -14.64 10.82 -9.78
CA PHE A 154 -15.41 11.34 -10.90
C PHE A 154 -15.64 12.84 -10.70
N ASP A 155 -15.53 13.61 -11.77
CA ASP A 155 -15.66 15.07 -11.82
C ASP A 155 -16.73 15.42 -12.85
N TYR A 156 -17.97 15.62 -12.39
CA TYR A 156 -19.15 15.83 -13.24
C TYR A 156 -19.22 17.27 -13.80
N LYS A 157 -19.86 17.45 -14.95
CA LYS A 157 -20.12 18.77 -15.56
C LYS A 157 -21.60 18.90 -15.92
N GLU A 158 -22.27 19.91 -15.36
CA GLU A 158 -23.70 20.17 -15.60
C GLU A 158 -24.01 20.41 -17.09
N GLU A 159 -23.04 20.91 -17.85
CA GLU A 159 -23.11 21.06 -19.30
C GLU A 159 -23.42 19.72 -20.00
N ASP A 160 -22.90 18.60 -19.50
CA ASP A 160 -23.11 17.28 -20.10
C ASP A 160 -24.57 16.83 -20.01
N ALA A 161 -25.31 17.21 -18.97
CA ALA A 161 -26.76 16.95 -18.94
C ALA A 161 -27.50 17.67 -20.07
N THR A 162 -26.99 18.83 -20.52
CA THR A 162 -27.52 19.53 -21.69
C THR A 162 -27.10 18.82 -22.98
N THR A 163 -25.83 18.39 -23.10
CA THR A 163 -25.32 17.63 -24.26
C THR A 163 -26.08 16.31 -24.45
N LEU A 164 -26.22 15.51 -23.39
CA LEU A 164 -26.95 14.24 -23.39
C LEU A 164 -28.45 14.43 -23.73
N ARG A 165 -29.13 15.43 -23.15
CA ARG A 165 -30.55 15.70 -23.45
C ARG A 165 -30.79 16.28 -24.85
N THR A 166 -29.82 16.96 -25.46
CA THR A 166 -29.97 17.59 -26.79
C THR A 166 -29.56 16.68 -27.95
N ALA A 167 -28.59 15.78 -27.76
CA ALA A 167 -28.10 14.89 -28.82
C ALA A 167 -29.22 14.10 -29.55
N PRO A 168 -30.23 13.49 -28.89
CA PRO A 168 -31.31 12.79 -29.59
C PRO A 168 -32.17 13.70 -30.46
N VAL A 169 -32.37 14.95 -30.04
CA VAL A 169 -33.13 15.98 -30.80
C VAL A 169 -32.38 16.37 -32.08
N LEU A 170 -31.05 16.34 -32.03
CA LEU A 170 -30.15 16.60 -33.17
C LEU A 170 -29.89 15.35 -34.03
N GLY A 171 -30.47 14.19 -33.70
CA GLY A 171 -30.20 12.91 -34.38
C GLY A 171 -28.81 12.33 -34.12
N ILE A 172 -28.11 12.80 -33.09
CA ILE A 172 -26.76 12.38 -32.71
C ILE A 172 -26.85 11.12 -31.84
N ILE A 173 -26.32 10.01 -32.35
CA ILE A 173 -26.44 8.66 -31.75
C ILE A 173 -25.36 8.38 -30.69
N SER A 174 -24.22 9.07 -30.77
CA SER A 174 -23.20 9.14 -29.72
C SER A 174 -22.91 10.62 -29.47
N PRO A 175 -23.27 11.19 -28.31
CA PRO A 175 -23.01 12.60 -28.01
C PRO A 175 -21.50 12.85 -27.95
N PRO A 176 -20.94 13.74 -28.81
CA PRO A 176 -19.54 14.15 -28.69
C PRO A 176 -19.40 15.23 -27.62
N ASP A 177 -18.16 15.46 -27.19
CA ASP A 177 -17.75 16.55 -26.30
C ASP A 177 -18.37 16.51 -24.89
N LEU A 178 -18.41 15.32 -24.28
CA LEU A 178 -18.70 15.18 -22.84
C LEU A 178 -17.47 15.66 -22.04
N LYS A 179 -17.67 16.57 -21.08
CA LYS A 179 -16.57 17.21 -20.32
C LYS A 179 -16.48 16.79 -18.86
N SER A 180 -17.37 15.92 -18.39
CA SER A 180 -17.19 15.16 -17.16
C SER A 180 -15.99 14.21 -17.30
N ARG A 181 -15.24 13.98 -16.21
CA ARG A 181 -13.95 13.29 -16.28
C ARG A 181 -13.74 12.28 -15.16
N ILE A 182 -13.00 11.21 -15.49
CA ILE A 182 -12.37 10.33 -14.50
C ILE A 182 -11.01 10.95 -14.15
N ILE A 183 -10.79 11.27 -12.88
CA ILE A 183 -9.54 11.84 -12.37
C ILE A 183 -8.80 10.77 -11.56
N ILE A 184 -7.56 10.46 -11.95
CA ILE A 184 -6.72 9.44 -11.30
C ILE A 184 -5.41 10.07 -10.83
N HIS A 185 -5.14 9.95 -9.52
CA HIS A 185 -3.87 10.33 -8.91
C HIS A 185 -3.22 9.12 -8.24
N GLY A 186 -1.90 9.01 -8.32
CA GLY A 186 -1.18 7.94 -7.62
C GLY A 186 0.26 8.28 -7.30
N ILE A 187 0.75 7.76 -6.18
CA ILE A 187 2.18 7.72 -5.85
C ILE A 187 2.66 6.28 -5.75
N ALA A 188 3.90 6.03 -6.17
CA ALA A 188 4.67 4.89 -5.68
C ALA A 188 6.06 5.35 -5.24
N VAL A 189 6.48 4.91 -4.06
CA VAL A 189 7.84 5.08 -3.54
C VAL A 189 8.49 3.70 -3.50
N SER A 190 9.55 3.52 -4.26
CA SER A 190 10.34 2.28 -4.33
C SER A 190 11.74 2.51 -3.80
N ASP A 191 12.12 1.81 -2.74
CA ASP A 191 13.43 1.91 -2.09
C ASP A 191 14.26 0.64 -2.38
N ILE A 192 15.55 0.81 -2.67
CA ILE A 192 16.56 -0.25 -2.56
C ILE A 192 17.70 0.28 -1.70
N GLY A 193 18.10 -0.43 -0.65
CA GLY A 193 19.06 0.09 0.31
C GLY A 193 19.83 -0.95 1.10
N VAL A 194 20.78 -0.46 1.90
CA VAL A 194 21.55 -1.24 2.86
C VAL A 194 21.34 -0.65 4.25
N ASN A 195 20.83 -1.49 5.13
CA ASN A 195 20.70 -1.26 6.55
C ASN A 195 21.96 -1.74 7.28
N PHE A 196 22.43 -0.91 8.21
CA PHE A 196 23.46 -1.22 9.18
C PHE A 196 22.89 -0.97 10.58
N SER A 197 23.02 -1.93 11.48
CA SER A 197 22.58 -1.84 12.87
C SER A 197 23.69 -2.26 13.84
N SER A 198 23.53 -1.90 15.11
CA SER A 198 24.45 -2.30 16.17
C SER A 198 23.76 -2.31 17.53
N ASN A 199 24.17 -3.25 18.38
CA ASN A 199 23.72 -3.41 19.76
C ASN A 199 24.77 -2.86 20.73
N PHE A 200 24.41 -1.83 21.49
CA PHE A 200 25.31 -1.16 22.41
C PHE A 200 25.22 -1.82 23.78
N SER A 201 25.92 -2.94 23.94
CA SER A 201 25.96 -3.74 25.18
C SER A 201 26.13 -2.92 26.48
N PRO A 202 26.96 -1.85 26.57
CA PRO A 202 27.06 -1.01 27.77
C PRO A 202 25.76 -0.29 28.18
N LEU A 203 24.85 -0.07 27.23
CA LEU A 203 23.54 0.56 27.45
C LEU A 203 22.39 -0.47 27.61
N GLY A 204 22.72 -1.76 27.61
CA GLY A 204 21.84 -2.87 28.00
C GLY A 204 20.57 -3.00 27.15
N GLY A 205 20.67 -3.60 25.96
CA GLY A 205 19.53 -3.78 25.05
C GLY A 205 19.09 -2.47 24.38
N PHE A 206 20.02 -1.54 24.17
CA PHE A 206 19.86 -0.40 23.26
C PHE A 206 20.47 -0.77 21.90
N ARG A 207 19.72 -0.59 20.82
CA ARG A 207 20.19 -0.72 19.44
C ARG A 207 19.96 0.59 18.70
N ALA A 208 20.83 0.89 17.76
CA ALA A 208 20.61 1.92 16.76
C ALA A 208 20.89 1.34 15.36
N GLY A 209 20.32 1.96 14.33
CA GLY A 209 20.61 1.59 12.96
C GLY A 209 20.31 2.72 11.98
N ILE A 210 20.90 2.59 10.80
CA ILE A 210 20.72 3.49 9.66
C ILE A 210 20.51 2.65 8.41
N THR A 211 19.56 3.06 7.57
CA THR A 211 19.30 2.45 6.26
C THR A 211 19.57 3.49 5.20
N LEU A 212 20.64 3.31 4.43
CA LEU A 212 20.97 4.14 3.27
C LEU A 212 20.27 3.56 2.04
N LYS A 213 19.52 4.39 1.30
CA LYS A 213 18.68 3.89 0.20
C LYS A 213 18.74 4.77 -1.05
N TYR A 214 18.81 4.10 -2.19
CA TYR A 214 18.47 4.67 -3.49
C TYR A 214 16.96 4.53 -3.67
N GLN A 215 16.28 5.63 -3.98
CA GLN A 215 14.83 5.70 -3.93
C GLN A 215 14.29 6.29 -5.23
N GLY A 216 13.30 5.62 -5.81
CA GLY A 216 12.50 6.08 -6.93
C GLY A 216 11.13 6.53 -6.45
N VAL A 217 10.69 7.70 -6.89
CA VAL A 217 9.34 8.24 -6.66
C VAL A 217 8.65 8.35 -8.01
N ARG A 218 7.52 7.65 -8.16
CA ARG A 218 6.67 7.67 -9.34
C ARG A 218 5.38 8.41 -9.01
N LEU A 219 4.97 9.31 -9.91
CA LEU A 219 3.73 10.09 -9.80
C LEU A 219 2.87 9.85 -11.03
N LEU A 220 1.65 9.35 -10.81
CA LEU A 220 0.59 9.17 -11.80
C LEU A 220 -0.40 10.32 -11.67
N GLU A 221 -0.60 11.08 -12.73
CA GLU A 221 -1.58 12.18 -12.77
C GLU A 221 -2.31 12.12 -14.11
N ARG A 222 -3.61 11.80 -14.06
CA ARG A 222 -4.47 11.64 -15.23
C ARG A 222 -5.84 12.26 -15.00
N SER A 223 -6.39 12.83 -16.06
CA SER A 223 -7.79 13.21 -16.20
C SER A 223 -8.21 12.76 -17.60
N ILE A 224 -9.36 12.09 -17.71
CA ILE A 224 -9.82 11.41 -18.92
C ILE A 224 -11.28 11.81 -19.14
N GLU A 225 -11.61 12.37 -20.30
CA GLU A 225 -13.00 12.72 -20.66
C GLU A 225 -13.78 11.42 -20.98
N ILE A 226 -15.07 11.35 -20.63
CA ILE A 226 -15.85 10.09 -20.71
C ILE A 226 -16.03 9.60 -22.16
N ASP A 227 -16.11 10.52 -23.11
CA ASP A 227 -16.22 10.22 -24.54
C ASP A 227 -14.91 9.74 -25.18
N ASP A 228 -13.76 10.09 -24.58
CA ASP A 228 -12.40 9.64 -24.95
C ASP A 228 -11.94 8.39 -24.16
N TYR A 229 -12.85 7.69 -23.47
CA TYR A 229 -12.50 6.47 -22.72
C TYR A 229 -12.29 5.25 -23.64
N GLU A 230 -11.09 5.15 -24.21
CA GLU A 230 -10.57 3.91 -24.79
C GLU A 230 -9.92 2.98 -23.75
N GLU A 231 -9.66 1.73 -24.13
CA GLU A 231 -8.99 0.74 -23.27
C GLU A 231 -7.50 1.08 -23.17
N ILE A 232 -7.17 1.93 -22.18
CA ILE A 232 -5.85 2.54 -21.95
C ILE A 232 -4.71 1.53 -22.09
N THR A 233 -3.86 1.69 -23.12
CA THR A 233 -2.76 0.76 -23.34
C THR A 233 -1.67 0.91 -22.28
N LEU A 234 -0.86 -0.14 -22.12
CA LEU A 234 0.27 -0.15 -21.18
C LEU A 234 1.31 0.96 -21.48
N ASP A 235 1.34 1.50 -22.69
CA ASP A 235 2.24 2.60 -23.07
C ASP A 235 1.60 3.98 -22.85
N GLU A 236 0.27 4.15 -23.02
CA GLU A 236 -0.42 5.35 -22.52
C GLU A 236 -0.30 5.47 -20.99
N PHE A 237 -0.42 4.36 -20.25
CA PHE A 237 -0.24 4.38 -18.80
C PHE A 237 1.16 4.88 -18.42
N LYS A 238 2.23 4.36 -19.07
CA LYS A 238 3.62 4.82 -18.86
C LYS A 238 3.81 6.30 -19.20
N ARG A 239 3.19 6.82 -20.27
CA ARG A 239 3.21 8.27 -20.59
C ARG A 239 2.59 9.15 -19.51
N GLY A 240 1.75 8.59 -18.64
CA GLY A 240 1.14 9.26 -17.48
C GLY A 240 1.99 9.24 -16.20
N LEU A 241 3.23 8.76 -16.25
CA LEU A 241 4.11 8.65 -15.08
C LEU A 241 5.30 9.60 -15.17
N ASN A 242 5.45 10.52 -14.20
CA ASN A 242 6.76 11.07 -13.90
C ASN A 242 7.49 10.10 -12.96
N THR A 243 8.78 9.86 -13.19
CA THR A 243 9.65 9.05 -12.30
C THR A 243 10.93 9.81 -12.02
N GLU A 244 11.15 10.15 -10.74
CA GLU A 244 12.37 10.81 -10.28
C GLU A 244 13.09 9.95 -9.24
N HIS A 245 14.42 10.01 -9.23
CA HIS A 245 15.25 9.30 -8.29
C HIS A 245 15.94 10.25 -7.29
N ASN A 246 16.24 9.75 -6.09
CA ASN A 246 17.07 10.41 -5.09
C ASN A 246 17.96 9.38 -4.37
N VAL A 247 18.84 9.89 -3.49
CA VAL A 247 19.37 9.12 -2.36
C VAL A 247 18.68 9.64 -1.10
N ASN A 248 18.26 8.72 -0.23
CA ASN A 248 17.62 9.00 1.04
C ASN A 248 18.22 8.14 2.16
N ALA A 249 17.81 8.40 3.39
CA ALA A 249 18.16 7.57 4.54
C ALA A 249 17.00 7.48 5.55
N ASP A 250 16.94 6.36 6.26
CA ASP A 250 16.10 6.17 7.44
C ASP A 250 17.02 5.91 8.66
N ILE A 251 16.68 6.44 9.84
CA ILE A 251 17.38 6.18 11.11
C ILE A 251 16.40 5.57 12.11
N GLY A 252 16.89 4.59 12.88
CA GLY A 252 16.12 3.94 13.94
C GLY A 252 16.90 3.87 15.24
N ILE A 253 16.19 3.97 16.35
CA ILE A 253 16.67 3.57 17.68
C ILE A 253 15.65 2.62 18.33
N TYR A 254 16.14 1.69 19.14
CA TYR A 254 15.34 0.71 19.87
C TYR A 254 15.92 0.51 21.27
N LYS A 255 15.06 0.41 22.28
CA LYS A 255 15.46 0.17 23.66
C LYS A 255 14.54 -0.86 24.30
N ALA A 256 15.11 -1.96 24.81
CA ALA A 256 14.39 -2.95 25.61
C ALA A 256 14.68 -2.81 27.12
N TRP A 257 13.68 -3.15 27.95
CA TRP A 257 13.81 -3.28 29.40
C TRP A 257 12.83 -4.34 29.94
N ARG A 258 13.36 -5.42 30.54
CA ARG A 258 12.59 -6.59 31.04
C ARG A 258 11.72 -7.24 29.95
N ARG A 259 10.41 -6.94 29.93
CA ARG A 259 9.41 -7.41 28.94
C ARG A 259 8.86 -6.28 28.08
N TRP A 260 9.34 -5.06 28.24
CA TRP A 260 8.92 -3.89 27.48
C TRP A 260 10.02 -3.44 26.52
N HIS A 261 9.63 -2.74 25.47
CA HIS A 261 10.54 -2.01 24.62
C HIS A 261 9.84 -0.76 24.05
N SER A 262 10.64 0.17 23.55
CA SER A 262 10.17 1.23 22.67
C SER A 262 11.10 1.40 21.49
N SER A 263 10.57 1.98 20.41
CA SER A 263 11.38 2.49 19.33
C SER A 263 10.93 3.86 18.83
N LEU A 264 11.89 4.54 18.18
CA LEU A 264 11.69 5.76 17.43
C LEU A 264 12.36 5.55 16.07
N THR A 265 11.61 5.79 15.00
CA THR A 265 12.12 5.76 13.62
C THR A 265 11.88 7.10 12.95
N LEU A 266 12.91 7.59 12.25
CA LEU A 266 12.85 8.70 11.32
C LEU A 266 13.02 8.13 9.90
N LYS A 267 11.96 8.10 9.08
CA LYS A 267 12.05 7.68 7.67
C LYS A 267 12.17 8.89 6.74
N SER A 268 12.82 8.71 5.59
CA SER A 268 12.95 9.71 4.51
C SER A 268 13.56 11.04 4.96
N LEU A 269 14.75 10.98 5.58
CA LEU A 269 15.47 12.15 6.11
C LEU A 269 15.78 13.24 5.06
N ASN A 270 15.95 12.85 3.80
CA ASN A 270 16.07 13.79 2.69
C ASN A 270 14.67 14.22 2.22
N SER A 271 14.30 15.46 2.51
CA SER A 271 13.06 16.07 2.01
C SER A 271 13.23 16.51 0.55
N LYS A 272 12.27 16.17 -0.30
CA LYS A 272 12.21 16.63 -1.70
C LYS A 272 10.77 16.88 -2.12
N THR A 273 10.58 17.92 -2.92
CA THR A 273 9.32 18.19 -3.63
C THR A 273 9.46 17.73 -5.07
N TYR A 274 8.44 17.03 -5.56
CA TYR A 274 8.31 16.42 -6.87
C TYR A 274 7.08 17.00 -7.57
N THR A 275 7.09 17.05 -8.90
CA THR A 275 5.96 17.55 -9.69
C THR A 275 5.39 16.43 -10.55
N GLY A 276 4.08 16.20 -10.49
CA GLY A 276 3.38 15.24 -11.35
C GLY A 276 3.20 15.77 -12.78
N PRO A 277 2.85 14.89 -13.75
CA PRO A 277 2.67 15.27 -15.15
C PRO A 277 1.63 16.39 -15.42
N GLY A 278 0.63 16.56 -14.56
CA GLY A 278 -0.38 17.64 -14.64
C GLY A 278 -0.02 18.89 -13.84
N GLY A 279 1.07 18.86 -13.06
CA GLY A 279 1.56 19.99 -12.27
C GLY A 279 1.29 19.90 -10.77
N SER A 280 0.54 18.88 -10.31
CA SER A 280 0.36 18.62 -8.87
C SER A 280 1.72 18.39 -8.18
N LYS A 281 1.83 18.78 -6.90
CA LYS A 281 3.09 18.68 -6.15
C LYS A 281 3.00 17.64 -5.06
N TYR A 282 3.84 16.62 -5.16
CA TYR A 282 4.09 15.67 -4.08
C TYR A 282 5.28 16.18 -3.25
N ARG A 283 5.11 16.35 -1.94
CA ARG A 283 6.21 16.72 -1.03
C ARG A 283 6.50 15.60 -0.05
N GLN A 284 7.63 14.95 -0.26
CA GLN A 284 8.20 14.00 0.69
C GLN A 284 8.93 14.77 1.79
N ASN A 285 8.49 14.64 3.04
CA ASN A 285 9.22 15.12 4.23
C ASN A 285 9.52 13.94 5.17
N PRO A 286 10.44 14.10 6.15
CA PRO A 286 10.75 13.04 7.09
C PRO A 286 9.54 12.62 7.93
N GLY A 287 9.24 11.32 7.97
CA GLY A 287 8.19 10.74 8.79
C GLY A 287 8.73 10.29 10.13
N VAL A 288 7.98 10.57 11.21
CA VAL A 288 8.35 10.24 12.59
C VAL A 288 7.39 9.17 13.13
N PHE A 289 7.94 8.04 13.56
CA PHE A 289 7.19 6.88 14.05
C PHE A 289 7.64 6.53 15.45
N LEU A 290 6.68 6.36 16.37
CA LEU A 290 6.91 5.85 17.72
C LEU A 290 6.23 4.49 17.90
N GLU A 291 6.86 3.64 18.69
CA GLU A 291 6.38 2.30 19.04
C GLU A 291 6.64 2.07 20.54
N LEU A 292 5.65 1.52 21.24
CA LEU A 292 5.80 0.96 22.59
C LEU A 292 5.24 -0.46 22.57
N GLY A 293 6.04 -1.45 22.96
CA GLY A 293 5.64 -2.84 22.88
C GLY A 293 5.95 -3.66 24.14
N TYR A 294 5.21 -4.76 24.29
CA TYR A 294 5.33 -5.73 25.37
C TYR A 294 5.52 -7.14 24.81
N ARG A 295 6.49 -7.88 25.35
CA ARG A 295 6.85 -9.24 24.95
C ARG A 295 6.85 -10.19 26.15
N GLY A 296 5.79 -10.98 26.26
CA GLY A 296 5.69 -12.13 27.15
C GLY A 296 6.01 -13.46 26.43
N GLU A 297 5.89 -14.58 27.14
CA GLU A 297 6.22 -15.91 26.61
C GLU A 297 5.25 -16.39 25.51
N ARG A 298 3.97 -16.01 25.62
CA ARG A 298 2.91 -16.35 24.66
C ARG A 298 2.23 -15.14 24.02
N VAL A 299 2.51 -13.92 24.49
CA VAL A 299 1.81 -12.71 24.06
C VAL A 299 2.82 -11.66 23.64
N ILE A 300 2.59 -11.06 22.48
CA ILE A 300 3.21 -9.80 22.05
C ILE A 300 2.08 -8.78 21.88
N GLY A 301 2.34 -7.51 22.19
CA GLY A 301 1.44 -6.42 21.81
C GLY A 301 2.21 -5.11 21.62
N THR A 302 1.75 -4.29 20.68
CA THR A 302 2.37 -3.00 20.32
C THR A 302 1.35 -1.88 20.30
N LEU A 303 1.82 -0.67 20.61
CA LEU A 303 1.15 0.59 20.35
C LEU A 303 2.04 1.40 19.41
N ASP A 304 1.59 1.55 18.17
CA ASP A 304 2.31 2.22 17.09
C ASP A 304 1.65 3.57 16.78
N TRP A 305 2.43 4.66 16.69
CA TRP A 305 1.92 5.99 16.37
C TRP A 305 2.74 6.68 15.27
N ASP A 306 2.04 7.10 14.23
CA ASP A 306 2.52 8.04 13.22
C ASP A 306 2.50 9.46 13.82
N VAL A 307 3.62 9.92 14.40
CA VAL A 307 3.67 11.21 15.13
C VAL A 307 3.60 12.40 14.17
N VAL A 308 4.19 12.24 12.98
CA VAL A 308 4.02 13.16 11.85
C VAL A 308 3.15 12.44 10.81
N PRO A 309 2.10 13.06 10.25
CA PRO A 309 1.26 12.45 9.23
C PRO A 309 2.11 11.90 8.08
N SER A 310 1.80 10.72 7.56
CA SER A 310 2.53 10.13 6.43
C SER A 310 2.37 11.05 5.21
N GLN A 311 3.48 11.70 4.85
CA GLN A 311 3.54 12.78 3.87
C GLN A 311 3.33 12.19 2.47
N ARG A 312 2.07 12.14 2.06
CA ARG A 312 1.52 11.39 0.93
C ARG A 312 0.52 12.21 0.11
N ARG A 313 0.20 13.44 0.53
CA ARG A 313 -0.68 14.34 -0.20
C ARG A 313 -0.16 14.59 -1.62
N PHE A 314 -1.00 14.28 -2.60
CA PHE A 314 -0.74 14.44 -4.03
C PHE A 314 -2.05 14.34 -4.83
N GLY A 315 -2.52 15.48 -5.35
CA GLY A 315 -3.81 15.56 -6.04
C GLY A 315 -4.97 15.13 -5.13
N LEU A 316 -5.72 14.10 -5.52
CA LEU A 316 -6.81 13.51 -4.73
C LEU A 316 -6.34 12.71 -3.49
N LEU A 317 -5.04 12.47 -3.33
CA LEU A 317 -4.50 11.81 -2.15
C LEU A 317 -4.22 12.83 -1.05
N ASP A 318 -4.61 12.48 0.18
CA ASP A 318 -4.29 13.23 1.40
C ASP A 318 -3.18 12.59 2.23
N ASP A 319 -2.62 13.39 3.14
CA ASP A 319 -1.74 12.94 4.22
C ASP A 319 -2.54 12.11 5.25
N GLU A 320 -1.85 11.27 6.04
CA GLU A 320 -2.52 10.40 7.01
C GLU A 320 -1.81 10.32 8.35
N GLN A 321 -2.53 10.52 9.45
CA GLN A 321 -2.04 10.27 10.80
C GLN A 321 -2.84 9.12 11.44
N ARG A 322 -2.15 8.13 12.02
CA ARG A 322 -2.78 6.90 12.50
C ARG A 322 -2.12 6.40 13.79
N VAL A 323 -2.93 5.83 14.68
CA VAL A 323 -2.50 5.09 15.88
C VAL A 323 -2.96 3.64 15.73
N ARG A 324 -2.13 2.65 16.08
CA ARG A 324 -2.48 1.23 16.00
C ARG A 324 -2.20 0.53 17.32
N LEU A 325 -3.17 -0.24 17.80
CA LEU A 325 -2.99 -1.17 18.92
C LEU A 325 -3.03 -2.59 18.36
N ASN A 326 -1.92 -3.33 18.50
CA ASN A 326 -1.79 -4.68 17.96
C ASN A 326 -1.53 -5.72 19.05
N GLY A 327 -1.90 -6.97 18.79
CA GLY A 327 -1.65 -8.12 19.66
C GLY A 327 -1.42 -9.42 18.89
N GLN A 328 -0.60 -10.30 19.45
CA GLN A 328 -0.34 -11.64 18.93
C GLN A 328 -0.36 -12.65 20.09
N TYR A 329 -1.10 -13.75 19.91
CA TYR A 329 -1.14 -14.88 20.85
C TYR A 329 -0.55 -16.15 20.23
N ARG A 330 0.50 -16.68 20.84
CA ARG A 330 1.16 -17.94 20.46
C ARG A 330 0.40 -19.12 21.06
N LEU A 331 -0.42 -19.78 20.24
CA LEU A 331 -1.21 -20.97 20.61
C LEU A 331 -0.30 -22.15 21.00
N ASN A 332 0.76 -22.39 20.22
CA ASN A 332 1.73 -23.44 20.45
C ASN A 332 3.06 -23.10 19.73
N ARG A 333 3.99 -24.07 19.65
CA ARG A 333 5.32 -23.85 19.03
C ARG A 333 5.28 -23.62 17.51
N ARG A 334 4.15 -23.92 16.85
CA ARG A 334 3.96 -23.76 15.41
C ARG A 334 2.91 -22.69 15.07
N TRP A 335 1.83 -22.56 15.83
CA TRP A 335 0.72 -21.65 15.50
C TRP A 335 0.65 -20.42 16.41
N HIS A 336 0.31 -19.28 15.81
CA HIS A 336 -0.17 -18.08 16.51
C HIS A 336 -1.39 -17.47 15.79
N LEU A 337 -2.11 -16.65 16.54
CA LEU A 337 -3.11 -15.71 16.05
C LEU A 337 -2.61 -14.28 16.28
N SER A 338 -3.07 -13.34 15.48
CA SER A 338 -2.82 -11.91 15.64
C SER A 338 -4.09 -11.11 15.37
N GLY A 339 -4.19 -9.93 15.97
CA GLY A 339 -5.25 -8.98 15.69
C GLY A 339 -4.79 -7.56 16.04
N GLY A 340 -5.51 -6.56 15.52
CA GLY A 340 -5.17 -5.17 15.76
C GLY A 340 -6.34 -4.23 15.49
N LEU A 341 -6.23 -3.03 16.04
CA LEU A 341 -7.14 -1.90 15.82
C LEU A 341 -6.31 -0.72 15.29
N GLY A 342 -6.64 -0.23 14.11
CA GLY A 342 -6.05 0.97 13.52
C GLY A 342 -7.03 2.13 13.57
N PHE A 343 -6.65 3.21 14.26
CA PHE A 343 -7.43 4.43 14.41
C PHE A 343 -6.89 5.53 13.50
N ILE A 344 -7.77 6.23 12.81
CA ILE A 344 -7.45 7.32 11.89
C ILE A 344 -7.58 8.66 12.63
N ILE A 345 -6.46 9.36 12.75
CA ILE A 345 -6.35 10.68 13.43
C ILE A 345 -6.41 11.81 12.39
N GLU A 346 -5.85 11.58 11.21
CA GLU A 346 -5.95 12.44 10.02
C GLU A 346 -5.98 11.54 8.77
N GLY A 347 -6.76 11.91 7.75
CA GLY A 347 -6.96 11.14 6.51
C GLY A 347 -8.43 10.82 6.23
N ARG A 348 -8.68 10.08 5.14
CA ARG A 348 -10.05 9.76 4.65
C ARG A 348 -10.51 8.32 4.95
N ASP A 349 -9.60 7.38 5.16
CA ASP A 349 -9.94 5.98 5.48
C ASP A 349 -10.74 5.89 6.79
N ASN A 350 -11.50 4.81 6.99
CA ASN A 350 -12.16 4.53 8.27
C ASN A 350 -11.25 3.71 9.22
N ASP A 351 -11.63 3.65 10.51
CA ASP A 351 -10.96 2.83 11.53
C ASP A 351 -11.05 1.33 11.20
N ALA A 352 -9.92 0.61 11.30
CA ALA A 352 -9.80 -0.78 10.87
C ALA A 352 -9.65 -1.79 12.00
N LEU A 353 -10.39 -2.89 11.89
CA LEU A 353 -10.11 -4.16 12.54
C LEU A 353 -9.14 -4.99 11.66
N THR A 354 -8.11 -5.52 12.29
CA THR A 354 -7.18 -6.50 11.72
C THR A 354 -7.34 -7.84 12.42
N LEU A 355 -7.37 -8.92 11.65
CA LEU A 355 -7.29 -10.30 12.13
C LEU A 355 -6.31 -11.11 11.28
N GLY A 356 -5.50 -11.98 11.89
CA GLY A 356 -4.54 -12.79 11.17
C GLY A 356 -4.10 -14.05 11.91
N ALA A 357 -3.43 -14.93 11.19
CA ALA A 357 -2.92 -16.19 11.71
C ALA A 357 -1.63 -16.58 10.97
N GLY A 358 -0.73 -17.25 11.68
CA GLY A 358 0.52 -17.71 11.08
C GLY A 358 1.03 -19.03 11.64
N TYR A 359 1.89 -19.64 10.82
CA TYR A 359 2.45 -20.97 11.03
C TYR A 359 3.96 -20.94 10.92
N HIS A 360 4.61 -21.65 11.84
CA HIS A 360 6.05 -21.82 11.94
C HIS A 360 6.44 -23.29 11.77
N TRP A 361 7.40 -23.56 10.88
CA TRP A 361 8.01 -24.88 10.72
C TRP A 361 9.25 -25.02 11.61
N GLU A 362 9.65 -26.25 11.92
CA GLU A 362 10.82 -26.55 12.76
C GLU A 362 12.19 -26.29 12.08
N SER A 363 12.17 -26.08 10.76
CA SER A 363 13.26 -25.43 10.04
C SER A 363 13.51 -24.01 10.55
N GLY A 364 12.48 -23.34 11.07
CA GLY A 364 12.44 -21.91 11.37
C GLY A 364 11.71 -21.10 10.30
N ALA A 365 11.13 -21.74 9.28
CA ALA A 365 10.25 -21.05 8.32
C ALA A 365 9.01 -20.48 9.02
N ALA A 366 8.42 -19.44 8.43
CA ALA A 366 7.21 -18.81 8.91
C ALA A 366 6.36 -18.31 7.73
N VAL A 367 5.05 -18.43 7.85
CA VAL A 367 4.07 -17.71 7.03
C VAL A 367 3.05 -17.05 7.96
N ASN A 368 2.59 -15.85 7.61
CA ASN A 368 1.45 -15.20 8.25
C ASN A 368 0.53 -14.63 7.16
N GLY A 369 -0.78 -14.82 7.31
CA GLY A 369 -1.81 -14.14 6.53
C GLY A 369 -2.71 -13.32 7.45
N ALA A 370 -2.98 -12.07 7.07
CA ALA A 370 -3.87 -11.16 7.78
C ALA A 370 -4.91 -10.55 6.84
N LEU A 371 -6.08 -10.24 7.39
CA LEU A 371 -7.19 -9.54 6.75
C LEU A 371 -7.46 -8.23 7.47
N ILE A 372 -7.89 -7.23 6.70
CA ILE A 372 -8.23 -5.87 7.12
C ILE A 372 -9.71 -5.66 6.81
N TYR A 373 -10.46 -5.12 7.76
CA TYR A 373 -11.84 -4.67 7.59
C TYR A 373 -12.03 -3.32 8.26
N ALA A 374 -12.46 -2.30 7.53
CA ALA A 374 -12.87 -1.00 8.09
C ALA A 374 -14.33 -0.62 7.76
N GLY A 375 -14.97 -1.34 6.86
CA GLY A 375 -16.36 -1.13 6.46
C GLY A 375 -16.80 -2.12 5.37
N PRO A 376 -18.09 -2.11 4.96
CA PRO A 376 -18.62 -3.03 3.95
C PRO A 376 -17.82 -3.03 2.63
N ASN A 377 -17.41 -1.84 2.18
CA ASN A 377 -16.63 -1.61 0.96
C ASN A 377 -15.16 -1.24 1.27
N GLU A 378 -14.66 -1.62 2.45
CA GLU A 378 -13.32 -1.28 2.95
C GLU A 378 -12.60 -2.53 3.48
N LEU A 379 -11.83 -3.15 2.58
CA LEU A 379 -11.28 -4.50 2.73
C LEU A 379 -9.83 -4.57 2.28
N GLY A 380 -9.03 -5.38 2.97
CA GLY A 380 -7.65 -5.62 2.57
C GLY A 380 -7.07 -6.91 3.12
N GLY A 381 -5.84 -7.19 2.74
CA GLY A 381 -5.12 -8.37 3.21
C GLY A 381 -3.62 -8.28 2.99
N ALA A 382 -2.88 -9.02 3.80
CA ALA A 382 -1.43 -9.09 3.74
C ALA A 382 -0.92 -10.50 3.96
N ILE A 383 0.17 -10.85 3.28
CA ILE A 383 0.88 -12.13 3.42
C ILE A 383 2.36 -11.86 3.68
N GLN A 384 2.94 -12.58 4.64
CA GLN A 384 4.35 -12.52 5.01
C GLN A 384 4.99 -13.91 4.97
N VAL A 385 6.20 -14.01 4.42
CA VAL A 385 6.94 -15.26 4.22
C VAL A 385 8.38 -15.15 4.76
N ARG A 386 8.89 -16.30 5.24
CA ARG A 386 10.20 -16.51 5.90
C ARG A 386 10.56 -18.03 5.75
N PHE A 387 11.74 -18.48 5.31
CA PHE A 387 11.97 -19.83 4.70
C PHE A 387 13.42 -20.47 4.81
N PRO A 388 14.06 -20.68 5.99
CA PRO A 388 15.54 -20.67 6.22
C PRO A 388 16.46 -21.44 5.26
N PHE A 389 17.50 -20.73 4.76
CA PHE A 389 18.54 -21.25 3.88
C PHE A 389 19.96 -21.10 4.45
N TRP A 390 20.87 -21.90 3.90
CA TRP A 390 22.29 -22.05 4.28
C TRP A 390 22.54 -22.17 5.79
N LYS A 391 22.47 -23.41 6.28
CA LYS A 391 22.79 -23.78 7.66
C LYS A 391 24.25 -23.40 7.97
N LYS A 392 24.49 -22.74 9.11
CA LYS A 392 25.85 -22.49 9.63
C LYS A 392 26.58 -23.83 9.77
N SER A 393 27.82 -23.88 9.29
CA SER A 393 28.74 -24.99 9.53
C SER A 393 29.05 -25.05 11.02
N GLY A 394 28.35 -25.93 11.74
CA GLY A 394 28.67 -26.22 13.13
C GLY A 394 29.94 -27.06 13.21
N ASP A 395 30.75 -26.81 14.25
CA ASP A 395 31.94 -27.59 14.56
C ASP A 395 31.67 -29.10 14.55
N ALA A 396 32.36 -29.83 13.68
CA ALA A 396 32.24 -31.28 13.55
C ALA A 396 33.03 -32.05 14.63
N THR A 397 33.25 -31.44 15.80
CA THR A 397 34.30 -31.82 16.77
C THR A 397 33.82 -32.02 18.20
N ARG A 398 32.58 -32.49 18.38
CA ARG A 398 32.15 -33.20 19.61
C ARG A 398 31.35 -34.46 19.24
N GLY A 399 32.08 -35.55 19.00
CA GLY A 399 31.52 -36.79 18.47
C GLY A 399 32.54 -37.93 18.31
N ASN A 400 33.37 -38.15 19.34
CA ASN A 400 34.13 -39.37 19.64
C ASN A 400 34.40 -39.38 21.15
#